data_AF-A0A534NCW4-F1
#
_entry.id   AF-A0A534NCW4-F1
#
_cell.length_a   1.000
_cell.length_b   1.000
_cell.length_c   1.000
_cell.angle_alpha   90.00
_cell.angle_beta   90.00
_cell.angle_gamma   90.00
#
_symmetry.space_group_name_H-M   'P 1'
#
loop_
_entity.id
_entity.type
_entity.pdbx_description
1 polymer ?
#
loop_
_entity_poly.entity_id
_entity_poly.type
_entity_poly.pdbx_seq_one_letter_code
_entity_poly.pdbx_strand_id
1 'polypeptide(L)' 'MDGNPARPKGTAVTSDGRFAVVTGGANSLPDRTPTGTVFLIDLSTNAQVATVTGVGIDPYNLALVEDVDG' A
#
# COMPACT_ATOMS: atom_id res chain seq x y z
N MET A 1 -1.01 -13.10 0.95
CA MET A 1 0.13 -13.03 0.03
C MET A 1 0.33 -14.40 -0.59
N ASP A 2 0.89 -14.47 -1.79
CA ASP A 2 1.15 -15.71 -2.55
C ASP A 2 2.58 -16.24 -2.40
N GLY A 3 3.31 -15.77 -1.38
CA GLY A 3 4.71 -16.16 -1.11
C GLY A 3 5.76 -15.48 -1.98
N ASN A 4 5.35 -14.69 -2.98
CA ASN A 4 6.25 -13.88 -3.80
C ASN A 4 6.36 -12.45 -3.24
N PRO A 5 7.41 -11.68 -3.61
CA PRO A 5 7.44 -10.25 -3.35
C PRO A 5 6.17 -9.56 -3.84
N ALA A 6 5.68 -8.59 -3.08
CA ALA A 6 4.49 -7.84 -3.47
C ALA A 6 4.73 -7.06 -4.77
N ARG A 7 3.66 -6.81 -5.53
CA ARG A 7 3.70 -5.98 -6.75
C ARG A 7 3.20 -4.56 -6.44
N PRO A 8 4.10 -3.59 -6.16
CA PRO A 8 3.69 -2.21 -5.92
C PRO A 8 3.09 -1.59 -7.19
N LYS A 9 2.09 -0.73 -7.02
CA LYS A 9 1.35 -0.10 -8.12
C LYS A 9 1.27 1.42 -7.95
N GLY A 10 0.30 1.91 -7.19
CA GLY A 10 0.13 3.31 -6.85
C GLY A 10 0.88 3.68 -5.58
N THR A 11 1.48 4.85 -5.56
CA THR A 11 2.21 5.42 -4.43
C THR A 11 1.75 6.84 -4.14
N ALA A 12 1.78 7.21 -2.87
CA ALA A 12 1.59 8.58 -2.40
C ALA A 12 2.51 8.82 -1.19
N VAL A 13 2.82 10.07 -0.90
CA VAL A 13 3.64 10.47 0.26
C VAL A 13 2.79 11.41 1.12
N THR A 14 2.85 11.24 2.43
CA THR A 14 2.19 12.15 3.39
C THR A 14 2.71 13.56 3.25
N SER A 15 1.88 14.57 3.51
CA SER A 15 2.23 15.98 3.33
C SER A 15 3.40 16.43 4.21
N ASP A 16 3.59 15.79 5.36
CA ASP A 16 4.76 15.98 6.24
C ASP A 16 6.05 15.28 5.74
N GLY A 17 5.96 14.50 4.66
CA GLY A 17 7.07 13.76 4.06
C GLY A 17 7.53 12.54 4.86
N ARG A 18 6.82 12.14 5.92
CA ARG A 18 7.27 11.07 6.82
C ARG A 18 7.01 9.67 6.29
N PHE A 19 5.89 9.45 5.60
CA PHE A 19 5.49 8.13 5.15
C PHE A 19 5.21 8.08 3.65
N ALA A 20 5.59 6.97 3.03
CA ALA A 20 5.04 6.56 1.74
C ALA A 20 3.93 5.52 1.95
N VAL A 21 2.81 5.74 1.26
CA VAL A 21 1.68 4.82 1.18
C VAL A 21 1.75 4.13 -0.18
N VAL A 22 1.80 2.81 -0.20
CA VAL A 22 2.00 2.01 -1.42
C VAL A 22 0.91 0.95 -1.54
N THR A 23 0.12 1.03 -2.60
CA THR A 23 -0.79 -0.06 -2.97
C THR A 23 -0.02 -1.21 -3.59
N GLY A 24 -0.46 -2.43 -3.33
CA GLY A 24 0.10 -3.63 -3.93
C GLY A 24 -0.73 -4.86 -3.62
N GLY A 25 -0.09 -6.02 -3.64
CA GLY A 25 -0.75 -7.29 -3.35
C GLY A 25 0.03 -8.47 -3.91
N ALA A 26 -0.62 -9.63 -3.90
CA ALA A 26 -0.11 -10.85 -4.53
C ALA A 26 0.11 -10.64 -6.04
N ASN A 27 1.05 -11.38 -6.60
CA ASN A 27 1.28 -11.34 -8.04
C ASN A 27 0.23 -12.15 -8.82
N SER A 28 -0.36 -13.14 -8.17
CA SER A 28 -1.39 -14.02 -8.71
C SER A 28 -2.79 -13.64 -8.20
N LEU A 29 -3.79 -13.79 -9.08
CA LEU A 29 -5.22 -13.59 -8.77
C LEU A 29 -6.01 -14.85 -9.15
N PRO A 30 -5.81 -15.98 -8.44
CA PRO A 30 -6.34 -17.28 -8.87
C PRO A 30 -7.88 -17.36 -8.86
N ASP A 31 -8.56 -16.59 -8.01
CA ASP A 31 -9.99 -16.81 -7.71
C ASP A 31 -10.75 -15.51 -7.38
N ARG A 32 -10.25 -14.34 -7.79
CA ARG A 32 -10.81 -13.03 -7.41
C ARG A 32 -10.90 -12.83 -5.88
N THR A 33 -10.16 -13.60 -5.08
CA THR A 33 -10.01 -13.30 -3.65
C THR A 33 -9.31 -11.96 -3.49
N PRO A 34 -9.77 -11.08 -2.58
CA PRO A 34 -9.05 -9.85 -2.26
C PRO A 34 -7.63 -10.14 -1.79
N THR A 35 -6.64 -9.86 -2.64
CA THR A 35 -5.21 -9.96 -2.29
C THR A 35 -4.55 -8.60 -2.11
N GLY A 36 -5.31 -7.52 -2.35
CA GLY A 36 -4.86 -6.15 -2.30
C GLY A 36 -4.40 -5.75 -0.91
N THR A 37 -3.27 -5.05 -0.88
CA THR A 37 -2.68 -4.50 0.32
C THR A 37 -2.34 -3.03 0.14
N VAL A 38 -2.25 -2.32 1.25
CA VAL A 38 -1.59 -1.02 1.34
C VAL A 38 -0.47 -1.13 2.36
N PHE A 39 0.74 -0.79 1.95
CA PHE A 39 1.92 -0.74 2.80
C PHE A 39 2.17 0.70 3.24
N LEU A 40 2.53 0.88 4.50
CA LEU A 40 3.03 2.15 5.01
C LEU A 40 4.52 2.00 5.26
N ILE A 41 5.32 2.81 4.58
CA ILE A 41 6.79 2.83 4.69
C ILE A 41 7.19 4.13 5.39
N ASP A 42 7.91 4.02 6.50
CA ASP A 42 8.59 5.16 7.12
C ASP A 42 9.82 5.52 6.27
N LEU A 43 9.84 6.73 5.73
CA LEU A 43 10.86 7.17 4.78
C LEU A 43 12.19 7.53 5.45
N SER A 44 12.20 7.79 6.77
CA SER A 44 13.43 8.09 7.50
C SER A 44 14.26 6.84 7.76
N THR A 45 13.58 5.70 7.93
CA THR A 45 14.22 4.41 8.24
C THR A 45 14.16 3.42 7.08
N ASN A 46 13.42 3.75 6.02
CA ASN A 46 13.10 2.86 4.91
C ASN A 46 12.48 1.52 5.38
N ALA A 47 11.68 1.58 6.45
CA ALA A 47 11.07 0.41 7.06
C ALA A 47 9.57 0.37 6.78
N GLN A 48 9.04 -0.82 6.47
CA GLN A 48 7.60 -1.03 6.45
C GLN A 48 7.07 -1.04 7.88
N VAL A 49 6.26 -0.05 8.24
CA VAL A 49 5.73 0.13 9.60
C VAL A 49 4.28 -0.32 9.74
N ALA A 50 3.55 -0.47 8.63
CA ALA A 50 2.20 -1.04 8.66
C ALA A 50 1.84 -1.77 7.35
N THR A 51 0.83 -2.63 7.44
CA THR A 51 0.18 -3.27 6.30
C THR A 51 -1.31 -3.33 6.53
N VAL A 52 -2.07 -2.79 5.59
CA VAL A 52 -3.52 -2.98 5.49
C VAL A 52 -3.77 -4.07 4.46
N THR A 53 -4.63 -5.04 4.80
CA THR A 53 -5.01 -6.16 3.93
C THR A 53 -6.48 -6.09 3.58
N GLY A 54 -6.90 -6.84 2.56
CA GLY A 54 -8.30 -6.85 2.11
C GLY A 54 -8.70 -5.64 1.27
N VAL A 55 -7.73 -4.93 0.69
CA VAL A 55 -7.94 -3.73 -0.15
C VAL A 55 -8.33 -4.17 -1.58
N GLY A 56 -9.42 -4.93 -1.69
CA GLY A 56 -9.91 -5.46 -2.97
C GLY A 56 -8.96 -6.43 -3.66
N ILE A 57 -9.20 -6.69 -4.94
CA ILE A 57 -8.56 -7.78 -5.70
C ILE A 57 -7.17 -7.37 -6.21
N ASP A 58 -6.99 -6.12 -6.64
CA ASP A 58 -5.72 -5.66 -7.24
C ASP A 58 -5.73 -4.11 -7.28
N PRO A 59 -5.49 -3.40 -6.16
CA PRO A 59 -5.62 -1.94 -6.11
C PRO A 59 -4.49 -1.26 -6.90
N TYR A 60 -4.83 -0.44 -7.90
CA TYR A 60 -3.85 0.27 -8.74
C TYR A 60 -3.69 1.75 -8.37
N ASN A 61 -4.81 2.46 -8.33
CA ASN A 61 -4.80 3.89 -8.11
C ASN A 61 -4.85 4.17 -6.61
N LEU A 62 -4.14 5.21 -6.19
CA LEU A 62 -4.12 5.69 -4.82
C LEU A 62 -4.25 7.21 -4.84
N ALA A 63 -5.17 7.72 -4.04
CA ALA A 63 -5.22 9.12 -3.66
C ALA A 63 -5.08 9.19 -2.14
N LEU A 64 -4.24 10.08 -1.66
CA LEU A 64 -4.08 10.36 -0.24
C LEU A 64 -4.82 11.66 0.06
N VAL A 65 -5.72 11.61 1.03
CA VAL A 65 -6.42 12.78 1.57
C VAL A 65 -6.04 12.87 3.04
N GLU A 66 -5.49 14.00 3.42
CA GLU A 66 -5.06 14.28 4.79
C GLU A 66 -5.87 15.45 5.30
N ASP A 67 -6.21 15.37 6.58
CA ASP A 67 -6.62 16.56 7.29
C ASP A 67 -5.37 17.40 7.56
N VAL A 68 -5.31 18.59 6.98
CA VAL A 68 -4.15 19.49 7.10
C VAL A 68 -4.28 20.43 8.30
N ASP A 69 -5.42 20.40 8.99
CA ASP A 69 -5.74 21.27 10.11
C ASP A 69 -5.98 20.44 11.39
N GLY A 70 -4.88 19.92 11.97
CA GLY A 70 -4.86 19.31 13.31
C GLY A 70 -4.38 20.27 14.39
#